data_AF-A0A965WSQ0-F1
#
_entry.id   AF-A0A965WSQ0-F1
#
_cell.length_a   1.000
_cell.length_b   1.000
_cell.length_c   1.000
_cell.angle_alpha   90.00
_cell.angle_beta   90.00
_cell.angle_gamma   90.00
#
_symmetry.space_group_name_H-M   'P 1'
#
loop_
_entity.id
_entity.type
_entity.pdbx_description
1 polymer ?
#
loop_
_entity_poly.entity_id
_entity_poly.type
_entity_poly.pdbx_seq_one_letter_code
_entity_poly.pdbx_strand_id
1 'polypeptide(L)' 'MSIVEVLMRRDGMSRKEAEELVEEARKDLHKRLSEGELPFDICEEWFGLEPDYMIDLGLPC' A
#
# COMPACT_ATOMS: atom_id res chain seq x y z
N MET A 1 -9.21 9.49 -0.85
CA MET A 1 -9.36 8.41 -1.86
C MET A 1 -8.43 7.30 -1.42
N SER A 2 -8.90 6.05 -1.31
CA SER A 2 -8.05 4.95 -0.82
C SER A 2 -7.13 4.43 -1.92
N ILE A 3 -6.09 3.67 -1.54
CA ILE A 3 -5.21 2.98 -2.50
C ILE A 3 -6.04 2.06 -3.39
N VAL A 4 -7.00 1.34 -2.81
CA VAL A 4 -7.93 0.47 -3.55
C VAL A 4 -8.68 1.25 -4.63
N GLU A 5 -9.23 2.42 -4.31
CA GLU A 5 -9.95 3.22 -5.31
C GLU A 5 -9.01 3.74 -6.42
N VAL A 6 -7.77 4.09 -6.09
CA VAL A 6 -6.79 4.54 -7.08
C VAL A 6 -6.43 3.40 -8.03
N LEU A 7 -6.11 2.22 -7.50
CA LEU A 7 -5.78 1.02 -8.29
C LEU A 7 -6.94 0.60 -9.20
N MET A 8 -8.18 0.65 -8.70
CA MET A 8 -9.36 0.36 -9.52
C MET A 8 -9.52 1.35 -10.69
N ARG A 9 -9.30 2.65 -10.45
CA ARG A 9 -9.54 3.68 -11.49
C ARG A 9 -8.36 3.86 -12.46
N ARG A 10 -7.12 3.75 -11.97
CA ARG A 10 -5.90 3.95 -12.75
C ARG A 10 -5.48 2.67 -13.48
N ASP A 11 -5.48 1.55 -12.76
CA ASP A 11 -4.97 0.26 -13.25
C ASP A 11 -6.07 -0.67 -13.76
N GLY A 12 -7.35 -0.28 -13.61
CA GLY A 12 -8.49 -1.07 -14.07
C GLY A 12 -8.71 -2.36 -13.30
N MET A 13 -8.13 -2.47 -12.09
CA MET A 13 -8.25 -3.65 -11.24
C MET A 13 -9.68 -3.82 -10.73
N SER A 14 -10.09 -5.07 -10.54
CA SER A 14 -11.28 -5.34 -9.73
C SER A 14 -11.01 -4.95 -8.27
N ARG A 15 -12.09 -4.66 -7.53
CA ARG A 15 -11.99 -4.36 -6.09
C ARG A 15 -11.21 -5.44 -5.34
N LYS A 16 -11.50 -6.71 -5.64
CA LYS A 16 -10.88 -7.85 -4.98
C LYS A 16 -9.37 -7.88 -5.25
N GLU A 17 -8.95 -7.74 -6.50
CA GLU A 17 -7.52 -7.71 -6.86
C GLU A 17 -6.79 -6.55 -6.17
N ALA A 18 -7.40 -5.36 -6.14
CA ALA A 18 -6.82 -4.21 -5.48
C ALA A 18 -6.72 -4.41 -3.95
N GLU A 19 -7.75 -5.00 -3.32
CA GLU A 19 -7.73 -5.34 -1.89
C GLU A 19 -6.68 -6.43 -1.57
N GLU A 20 -6.56 -7.46 -2.41
CA GLU A 20 -5.53 -8.51 -2.29
C GLU A 20 -4.12 -7.91 -2.41
N LEU A 21 -3.89 -6.99 -3.36
CA LEU A 21 -2.60 -6.32 -3.54
C LEU A 21 -2.25 -5.42 -2.35
N VAL A 22 -3.22 -4.67 -1.83
CA VAL A 22 -3.03 -3.81 -0.66
C VAL A 22 -2.71 -4.65 0.59
N GLU A 23 -3.33 -5.81 0.74
CA GLU A 23 -3.05 -6.72 1.85
C GLU A 23 -1.63 -7.31 1.79
N GLU A 24 -1.13 -7.65 0.60
CA GLU A 24 0.26 -8.10 0.45
C GLU A 24 1.27 -6.98 0.77
N ALA A 25 1.01 -5.75 0.30
CA ALA A 25 1.85 -4.61 0.64
C ALA A 25 1.85 -4.31 2.15
N ARG A 26 0.71 -4.49 2.83
CA ARG A 26 0.62 -4.39 4.30
C ARG A 26 1.47 -5.43 5.01
N LYS A 27 1.49 -6.68 4.54
CA LYS A 27 2.35 -7.72 5.13
C LYS A 27 3.82 -7.38 4.97
N ASP A 28 4.21 -6.87 3.80
CA ASP A 28 5.59 -6.43 3.55
C ASP A 28 5.96 -5.24 4.45
N LEU A 29 5.07 -4.26 4.59
CA LEU A 29 5.22 -3.14 5.52
C LEU A 29 5.49 -3.62 6.95
N HIS A 30 4.62 -4.48 7.47
CA HIS A 30 4.74 -5.00 8.83
C HIS A 30 6.00 -5.84 9.02
N LYS A 31 6.41 -6.60 8.00
CA LYS A 31 7.64 -7.37 8.05
C LYS A 31 8.86 -6.46 8.16
N ARG A 32 9.01 -5.47 7.27
CA ARG A 32 10.12 -4.51 7.28
C ARG A 32 10.16 -3.69 8.57
N LEU A 33 9.00 -3.23 9.06
CA LEU A 33 8.89 -2.58 10.37
C LEU A 33 9.35 -3.50 11.51
N SER A 34 9.00 -4.79 11.48
CA SER A 34 9.47 -5.76 12.47
C SER A 34 10.98 -6.01 12.39
N GLU A 35 11.60 -5.76 11.24
CA GLU A 35 13.05 -5.86 11.05
C GLU A 35 13.78 -4.55 11.47
N GLY A 36 13.03 -3.53 11.90
CA GLY A 36 13.56 -2.23 12.33
C GLY A 36 13.78 -1.24 11.18
N GLU A 37 13.29 -1.56 9.98
CA GLU A 37 13.33 -0.66 8.84
C GLU A 37 12.15 0.33 8.86
N LEU A 38 12.32 1.45 8.16
CA LEU A 38 11.26 2.43 7.94
C LEU A 38 10.99 2.52 6.43
N PRO A 39 10.07 1.70 5.90
CA PRO A 39 9.85 1.58 4.46
C PRO A 39 8.92 2.70 3.95
N PHE A 40 9.40 3.94 3.98
CA PHE A 40 8.65 5.12 3.53
C PHE A 40 8.33 5.08 2.03
N ASP A 41 9.15 4.36 1.27
CA ASP A 41 9.06 4.11 -0.17
C ASP A 41 8.06 3.01 -0.56
N ILE A 42 7.44 2.31 0.39
CA ILE A 42 6.62 1.13 0.10
C ILE A 42 5.43 1.41 -0.84
N CYS A 43 4.84 2.60 -0.76
CA CYS A 43 3.75 3.00 -1.65
C CYS A 43 4.23 3.19 -3.10
N GLU A 44 5.46 3.68 -3.28
CA GLU A 44 6.08 3.83 -4.59
C GLU A 44 6.46 2.46 -5.15
N GLU A 45 7.08 1.60 -4.35
CA GLU A 45 7.51 0.26 -4.75
C GLU A 45 6.32 -0.63 -5.17
N TRP A 46 5.24 -0.66 -4.37
CA TRP A 46 4.10 -1.55 -4.61
C TRP A 46 3.08 -0.99 -5.60
N PHE A 47 2.83 0.32 -5.56
CA PHE A 47 1.71 0.92 -6.29
C PHE A 47 2.15 2.03 -7.25
N GLY A 48 3.40 2.47 -7.22
CA GLY A 48 3.83 3.69 -7.92
C GLY A 48 3.04 4.92 -7.44
N LEU A 49 2.70 4.96 -6.15
CA LEU A 49 1.98 6.06 -5.52
C LEU A 49 2.91 6.82 -4.57
N GLU A 50 2.59 8.08 -4.36
CA GLU A 50 3.30 8.93 -3.41
C GLU A 50 3.17 8.38 -1.97
N PRO A 51 4.16 8.64 -1.09
CA PRO A 51 4.16 8.16 0.29
C PRO A 51 2.99 8.68 1.15
N ASP A 52 2.25 9.70 0.69
CA ASP A 52 1.05 10.23 1.38
C ASP A 52 -0.03 9.16 1.59
N TYR A 53 -0.05 8.13 0.73
CA TYR A 53 -0.95 7.00 0.84
C TYR A 53 -0.59 6.00 1.96
N MET A 54 0.54 6.15 2.65
CA MET A 54 0.95 5.26 3.75
C MET A 54 -0.08 5.21 4.89
N ILE A 55 -0.85 6.27 5.10
CA ILE A 55 -1.92 6.33 6.10
C ILE A 55 -2.99 5.25 5.80
N ASP A 56 -3.25 4.97 4.52
CA ASP A 56 -4.22 3.96 4.07
C ASP A 56 -3.72 2.52 4.35
N LEU A 57 -2.39 2.31 4.39
CA LEU A 57 -1.78 1.03 4.76
C LEU A 57 -1.85 0.73 6.27
N GLY A 58 -2.25 1.68 7.11
CA GLY A 58 -2.44 1.45 8.54
C GLY A 58 -1.22 1.73 9.41
N LEU A 59 -0.27 2.54 8.91
CA LEU A 59 0.71 3.17 9.79
C LEU A 59 -0.03 4.09 10.78
N PRO A 60 0.05 3.83 12.10
CA PRO A 60 -0.45 4.79 13.07
C PRO A 60 0.45 6.04 13.00
N CYS A 61 -0.16 7.19 12.73
CA CYS A 61 0.48 8.49 12.88
C CYS A 61 0.99 8.69 14.32
#